data_AF-A0A9X0WBL7-F1
#
_entry.id   AF-A0A9X0WBL7-F1
#
_cell.length_a   1.000
_cell.length_b   1.000
_cell.length_c   1.000
_cell.angle_alpha   90.00
_cell.angle_beta   90.00
_cell.angle_gamma   90.00
#
_symmetry.space_group_name_H-M   'P 1'
#
loop_
_entity.id
_entity.type
_entity.pdbx_description
1 polymer ?
#
loop_
_entity_poly.entity_id
_entity_poly.type
_entity_poly.pdbx_seq_one_letter_code
_entity_poly.pdbx_strand_id
1 'polypeptide(L)'
;MSKANAPQPPVERVEALFTELVQHYGDGDLRELRAAAKILLVALAKFQEHGGPHWAALLDEYIDILKRDPQRFQRMLESNRATTPDELLA
;
A
#
# COMPACT_ATOMS: atom_id res chain seq x y z
N MET A 1 -24.04 -12.71 -19.63
CA MET A 1 -23.74 -13.08 -18.23
C MET A 1 -22.47 -12.34 -17.84
N SER A 2 -22.57 -11.34 -16.97
CA SER A 2 -21.40 -10.60 -16.47
C SER A 2 -20.51 -11.56 -15.68
N LYS A 3 -19.23 -11.64 -16.05
CA LYS A 3 -18.22 -12.25 -15.16
C LYS A 3 -18.23 -11.45 -13.87
N ALA A 4 -18.58 -12.09 -12.75
CA ALA A 4 -18.36 -11.52 -11.43
C ALA A 4 -16.87 -11.15 -11.36
N ASN A 5 -16.57 -9.87 -11.16
CA ASN A 5 -15.21 -9.40 -11.02
C ASN A 5 -14.69 -10.04 -9.73
N ALA A 6 -13.75 -10.98 -9.82
CA ALA A 6 -13.12 -11.55 -8.64
C ALA A 6 -12.57 -10.39 -7.78
N PRO A 7 -12.71 -10.42 -6.45
CA PRO A 7 -12.19 -9.35 -5.61
C PRO A 7 -10.69 -9.26 -5.83
N GLN A 8 -10.22 -8.12 -6.35
CA GLN A 8 -8.80 -7.85 -6.50
C GLN A 8 -8.09 -8.01 -5.15
N PRO A 9 -6.90 -8.62 -5.14
CA PRO A 9 -6.04 -8.65 -3.97
C PRO A 9 -5.90 -7.25 -3.34
N PRO A 10 -5.86 -7.12 -2.01
CA PRO A 10 -5.85 -5.82 -1.34
C PRO A 10 -4.74 -4.87 -1.82
N VAL A 11 -3.55 -5.39 -2.13
CA VAL A 11 -2.43 -4.59 -2.65
C VAL A 11 -2.73 -4.03 -4.04
N GLU A 12 -3.32 -4.83 -4.94
CA GLU A 12 -3.67 -4.37 -6.28
C GLU A 12 -4.68 -3.21 -6.24
N ARG A 13 -5.58 -3.21 -5.25
CA ARG A 13 -6.52 -2.10 -5.05
C ARG A 13 -5.82 -0.80 -4.65
N VAL A 14 -4.76 -0.89 -3.85
CA VAL A 14 -3.94 0.28 -3.46
C VAL A 14 -3.14 0.79 -4.66
N GLU A 15 -2.64 -0.10 -5.52
CA GLU A 15 -1.92 0.25 -6.75
C GLU A 15 -2.84 0.90 -7.80
N ALA A 16 -4.07 0.40 -7.92
CA ALA A 16 -5.10 1.04 -8.75
C ALA A 16 -5.40 2.47 -8.26
N LEU A 17 -5.60 2.65 -6.96
CA LEU A 17 -5.81 3.98 -6.36
C LEU A 17 -4.61 4.91 -6.59
N PHE A 18 -3.38 4.42 -6.46
CA PHE A 18 -2.19 5.20 -6.77
C PHE A 18 -2.20 5.68 -8.23
N THR A 19 -2.52 4.78 -9.17
CA THR A 19 -2.60 5.10 -10.59
C THR A 19 -3.66 6.16 -10.88
N GLU A 20 -4.84 6.05 -10.27
CA GLU A 20 -5.91 7.06 -10.37
C GLU A 20 -5.46 8.43 -9.83
N LEU A 21 -4.78 8.46 -8.69
CA LEU A 21 -4.25 9.69 -8.12
C LEU A 21 -3.19 10.34 -9.01
N VAL A 22 -2.30 9.54 -9.61
CA VAL A 22 -1.29 10.03 -10.55
C VAL A 22 -1.96 10.68 -11.77
N GLN A 23 -2.97 10.03 -12.34
CA GLN A 23 -3.74 10.56 -13.47
C GLN A 23 -4.44 11.88 -13.13
N HIS A 24 -4.97 12.01 -11.90
CA HIS A 24 -5.63 13.24 -11.45
C HIS A 24 -4.69 14.47 -11.40
N TYR A 25 -3.39 14.27 -11.18
CA TYR A 25 -2.41 15.36 -11.17
C TYR A 25 -1.94 15.80 -12.57
N GLY A 26 -2.38 15.12 -13.64
CA GLY A 26 -2.06 15.49 -15.03
C GLY A 26 -0.55 15.46 -15.33
N ASP A 27 -0.06 16.48 -16.04
CA ASP A 27 1.35 16.62 -16.44
C ASP A 27 2.22 17.39 -15.42
N GLY A 28 1.74 17.55 -14.20
CA GLY A 28 2.52 18.20 -13.15
C GLY A 28 3.79 17.42 -12.82
N ASP A 29 4.94 18.11 -12.77
CA ASP A 29 6.16 17.58 -12.19
C ASP A 29 5.88 16.99 -10.79
N LEU A 30 6.48 15.85 -10.49
CA LEU A 30 6.36 15.16 -9.20
C LEU A 30 4.96 14.56 -8.91
N ARG A 31 4.07 14.37 -9.90
CA ARG A 31 2.74 13.76 -9.70
C ARG A 31 2.76 12.44 -8.92
N GLU A 32 3.71 11.56 -9.21
CA GLU A 32 3.90 10.27 -8.54
C GLU A 32 4.25 10.47 -7.07
N LEU A 33 5.16 11.40 -6.78
CA LEU A 33 5.53 11.75 -5.42
C LEU A 33 4.35 12.35 -4.65
N ARG A 34 3.52 13.19 -5.30
CA ARG A 34 2.31 13.78 -4.68
C ARG A 34 1.23 12.74 -4.42
N ALA A 35 1.06 11.77 -5.32
CA ALA A 35 0.13 10.65 -5.14
C ALA A 35 0.60 9.76 -3.98
N ALA A 36 1.87 9.35 -3.98
CA ALA A 36 2.46 8.54 -2.92
C ALA A 36 2.38 9.24 -1.55
N ALA A 37 2.69 10.54 -1.49
CA ALA A 37 2.60 11.32 -0.26
C ALA A 37 1.17 11.35 0.30
N LYS A 38 0.15 11.53 -0.54
CA LYS A 38 -1.25 11.49 -0.08
C LYS A 38 -1.63 10.13 0.49
N ILE A 39 -1.27 9.04 -0.19
CA ILE A 39 -1.52 7.69 0.30
C ILE A 39 -0.82 7.47 1.64
N LEU A 40 0.44 7.88 1.77
CA LEU A 40 1.21 7.76 3.00
C LEU A 40 0.56 8.54 4.16
N LEU A 41 0.12 9.78 3.92
CA LEU A 41 -0.54 10.58 4.95
C LEU A 41 -1.83 9.93 5.46
N VAL A 42 -2.65 9.39 4.55
CA VAL A 42 -3.87 8.66 4.93
C VAL A 42 -3.54 7.39 5.70
N ALA A 43 -2.55 6.62 5.24
CA ALA A 43 -2.11 5.42 5.92
C ALA A 43 -1.59 5.72 7.34
N LEU A 44 -0.78 6.76 7.52
CA LEU A 44 -0.29 7.20 8.82
C LEU A 44 -1.43 7.57 9.77
N ALA A 45 -2.44 8.29 9.29
CA ALA A 45 -3.63 8.60 10.09
C ALA A 45 -4.35 7.31 10.54
N LYS A 46 -4.42 6.29 9.68
CA LYS A 46 -5.00 4.99 10.03
C LYS A 46 -4.15 4.15 10.97
N PHE A 47 -2.82 4.20 10.85
CA PHE A 47 -1.91 3.62 11.83
C PHE A 47 -2.12 4.24 13.22
N GLN A 48 -2.23 5.56 13.29
CA GLN A 48 -2.49 6.26 14.55
C GLN A 48 -3.86 5.89 15.14
N GLU A 49 -4.90 5.83 14.29
CA GLU A 49 -6.27 5.52 14.71
C GLU A 49 -6.41 4.08 15.23
N HIS A 50 -5.77 3.11 14.58
CA HIS A 50 -5.99 1.68 14.84
C HIS A 50 -4.83 0.98 15.57
N GLY A 51 -3.62 1.51 15.54
CA GLY A 51 -2.42 0.84 16.04
C GLY A 51 -2.20 0.92 17.55
N GLY A 52 -3.11 1.56 18.29
CA GLY A 52 -3.04 1.67 19.75
C GLY A 52 -1.75 2.37 20.23
N PRO A 53 -1.28 2.13 21.47
CA PRO A 53 -0.14 2.86 22.05
C PRO A 53 1.20 2.66 21.32
N HIS A 54 1.34 1.61 20.51
CA HIS A 54 2.62 1.19 19.92
C HIS A 54 2.68 1.37 18.39
N TRP A 55 1.72 2.10 17.80
CA TRP A 55 1.63 2.26 16.34
C TRP A 55 2.93 2.80 15.70
N ALA A 56 3.63 3.70 16.40
CA ALA A 56 4.87 4.29 15.90
C ALA A 56 6.01 3.28 15.80
N ALA A 57 6.12 2.34 16.75
CA ALA A 57 7.16 1.32 16.72
C ALA A 57 6.99 0.37 15.53
N LEU A 58 5.75 0.02 15.19
CA LEU A 58 5.45 -0.80 14.01
C LEU A 58 5.79 -0.06 12.71
N LEU A 59 5.48 1.23 12.63
CA LEU A 59 5.89 2.05 11.49
C LEU A 59 7.42 2.10 11.35
N ASP A 60 8.12 2.33 12.46
CA ASP A 60 9.58 2.43 12.48
C ASP A 60 10.24 1.13 11.99
N GLU A 61 9.69 -0.04 12.35
CA GLU A 61 10.18 -1.34 11.87
C GLU A 61 10.13 -1.43 10.33
N TYR A 62 8.99 -1.06 9.72
CA TYR A 62 8.84 -1.09 8.27
C TYR A 62 9.79 -0.10 7.57
N ILE A 63 9.97 1.09 8.13
CA ILE A 63 10.91 2.09 7.61
C ILE A 63 12.35 1.62 7.73
N ASP A 64 12.71 0.94 8.82
CA ASP A 64 14.04 0.39 9.02
C ASP A 64 14.33 -0.75 8.03
N ILE A 65 13.35 -1.63 7.75
CA ILE A 65 13.48 -2.65 6.70
C ILE A 65 13.73 -1.99 5.34
N LEU A 66 12.93 -0.98 4.98
CA LEU A 66 13.09 -0.26 3.70
C LEU A 66 14.49 0.35 3.56
N LYS A 67 15.03 0.94 4.63
CA LYS A 67 16.35 1.60 4.61
C LYS A 67 17.52 0.61 4.61
N ARG A 68 17.40 -0.50 5.35
CA ARG A 68 18.51 -1.45 5.57
C ARG A 68 18.55 -2.58 4.57
N ASP A 69 17.39 -3.05 4.11
CA ASP A 69 17.24 -4.18 3.18
C ASP A 69 16.09 -3.94 2.18
N PRO A 70 16.32 -3.09 1.16
CA PRO A 70 15.32 -2.80 0.13
C PRO A 70 14.87 -4.05 -0.63
N GLN A 71 15.73 -5.06 -0.78
CA GLN A 71 15.39 -6.29 -1.50
C GLN A 71 14.41 -7.15 -0.71
N ARG A 72 14.58 -7.26 0.61
CA ARG A 72 13.59 -7.89 1.49
C ARG A 72 12.27 -7.14 1.45
N PHE A 73 12.30 -5.80 1.43
CA PHE A 73 11.09 -5.01 1.31
C PHE A 73 10.33 -5.31 0.01
N GLN A 74 11.02 -5.38 -1.13
CA GLN A 74 10.40 -5.74 -2.41
C GLN A 74 9.77 -7.14 -2.39
N ARG A 75 10.49 -8.15 -1.85
CA ARG A 75 9.94 -9.51 -1.70
C ARG A 75 8.68 -9.54 -0.84
N MET A 76 8.64 -8.74 0.23
CA MET A 76 7.46 -8.62 1.08
C MET A 76 6.26 -8.04 0.31
N LEU A 77 6.47 -7.02 -0.53
CA LEU A 77 5.41 -6.47 -1.38
C LEU A 77 4.91 -7.50 -2.40
N GLU A 78 5.82 -8.24 -3.04
CA GLU A 78 5.49 -9.29 -4.00
C GLU A 78 4.68 -10.42 -3.37
N SER A 79 5.04 -10.87 -2.16
CA SER A 79 4.25 -11.87 -1.43
C SER A 79 2.82 -11.40 -1.16
N ASN A 80 2.63 -10.13 -0.76
CA ASN A 80 1.30 -9.58 -0.52
C ASN A 80 0.45 -9.41 -1.79
N ARG A 81 1.07 -9.31 -2.98
CA ARG A 81 0.35 -9.36 -4.27
C ARG A 81 -0.14 -10.75 -4.60
N ALA A 82 0.65 -11.78 -4.26
CA ALA A 82 0.34 -13.17 -4.60
C ALA A 82 -0.76 -13.78 -3.72
N THR A 83 -1.00 -13.24 -2.52
CA THR A 83 -2.02 -13.75 -1.60
C THR A 83 -3.42 -13.30 -2.01
N THR A 84 -4.25 -14.24 -2.43
CA THR A 84 -5.67 -13.96 -2.71
C THR A 84 -6.47 -13.86 -1.40
N PRO A 85 -7.62 -13.15 -1.37
CA PRO A 85 -8.46 -13.08 -0.17
C PRO A 85 -8.89 -14.44 0.39
N ASP A 86 -9.01 -15.47 -0.47
CA ASP A 86 -9.39 -16.83 -0.08
C ASP A 86 -8.28 -17.58 0.69
N GLU A 87 -7.01 -17.26 0.46
CA GLU A 87 -5.87 -17.90 1.14
C GLU A 87 -5.57 -17.30 2.52
N LEU A 88 -6.10 -16.10 2.82
CA LEU A 88 -5.98 -15.46 4.14
C LEU A 88 -7.05 -15.91 5.14
N LEU A 89 -8.09 -16.62 4.67
CA LEU A 89 -9.21 -17.10 5.47
C LEU A 89 -9.21 -18.64 5.68
N ALA A 90 -8.19 -19.34 5.17
CA ALA A 90 -7.98 -20.78 5.32
C ALA A 90 -6.89 -21.07 6.37
#